data_AF-A0A285K209-F1
#
_entry.id   AF-A0A285K209-F1
#
_cell.length_a   1.000
_cell.length_b   1.000
_cell.length_c   1.000
_cell.angle_alpha   90.00
_cell.angle_beta   90.00
_cell.angle_gamma   90.00
#
_symmetry.space_group_name_H-M   'P 1'
#
loop_
_entity.id
_entity.type
_entity.pdbx_description
1 polymer ?
#
loop_
_entity_poly.entity_id
_entity_poly.type
_entity_poly.pdbx_seq_one_letter_code
_entity_poly.pdbx_strand_id
1 'polypeptide(L)' 'MDDALLAYETGRADGMAARRDLSRAQHPDTGADYRMGFLDGRIEVFNLLATVRKIVEEAD' A
#
# COMPACT_ATOMS: atom_id res chain seq x y z
N MET A 1 2.56 -14.92 -13.62
CA MET A 1 2.18 -13.52 -13.91
C MET A 1 1.03 -13.10 -13.02
N ASP A 2 -0.02 -13.92 -12.94
CA ASP A 2 -1.17 -13.69 -12.06
C ASP A 2 -0.82 -13.64 -10.57
N ASP A 3 0.07 -14.51 -10.09
CA ASP A 3 0.44 -14.54 -8.67
C ASP A 3 1.24 -13.32 -8.21
N ALA A 4 2.08 -12.75 -9.10
CA ALA A 4 2.83 -11.54 -8.82
C ALA A 4 1.90 -10.32 -8.74
N LEU A 5 0.96 -10.19 -9.69
CA LEU A 5 -0.03 -9.12 -9.68
C LEU A 5 -0.97 -9.24 -8.46
N LEU A 6 -1.39 -10.45 -8.10
CA LEU A 6 -2.20 -10.70 -6.91
C LEU A 6 -1.45 -10.35 -5.62
N ALA A 7 -0.16 -10.71 -5.53
CA ALA A 7 0.69 -10.36 -4.40
C ALA A 7 0.86 -8.84 -4.28
N TYR A 8 1.06 -8.15 -5.40
CA TYR A 8 1.08 -6.68 -5.47
C TYR A 8 -0.23 -6.08 -4.96
N GLU A 9 -1.39 -6.47 -5.51
CA GLU A 9 -2.69 -5.91 -5.09
C GLU A 9 -2.99 -6.20 -3.62
N THR A 10 -2.65 -7.39 -3.13
CA THR A 10 -2.76 -7.71 -1.71
C THR A 10 -1.88 -6.78 -0.87
N GLY A 11 -0.62 -6.61 -1.28
CA GLY A 11 0.31 -5.68 -0.64
C GLY A 11 -0.24 -4.27 -0.59
N ARG A 12 -0.79 -3.77 -1.70
CA ARG A 12 -1.38 -2.44 -1.81
C ARG A 12 -2.55 -2.24 -0.86
N ALA A 13 -3.48 -3.18 -0.82
CA ALA A 13 -4.60 -3.17 0.11
C ALA A 13 -4.13 -3.18 1.59
N ASP A 14 -3.15 -4.01 1.91
CA ASP A 14 -2.55 -4.10 3.25
C ASP A 14 -1.82 -2.81 3.65
N GLY A 15 -1.13 -2.17 2.69
CA GLY A 15 -0.45 -0.89 2.86
C GLY A 15 -1.44 0.23 3.19
N MET A 16 -2.56 0.31 2.47
CA MET A 16 -3.64 1.25 2.77
C MET A 16 -4.24 1.02 4.16
N ALA A 17 -4.41 -0.25 4.56
CA ALA A 17 -4.92 -0.63 5.87
C ALA A 17 -3.88 -0.55 7.02
N ALA A 18 -2.62 -0.23 6.72
CA ALA A 18 -1.49 -0.26 7.65
C ALA A 18 -1.30 -1.62 8.35
N ARG A 19 -1.64 -2.74 7.69
CA ARG A 19 -1.51 -4.10 8.23
C ARG A 19 -0.51 -4.91 7.42
N ARG A 20 0.75 -4.89 7.83
CA ARG A 20 1.81 -5.62 7.14
C ARG A 20 1.79 -7.11 7.47
N ASP A 21 1.68 -7.95 6.45
CA ASP A 21 1.85 -9.41 6.54
C ASP A 21 3.32 -9.78 6.29
N LEU A 22 4.02 -10.23 7.34
CA LEU A 22 5.43 -10.62 7.26
C LEU A 22 5.63 -11.93 6.50
N SER A 23 4.67 -12.85 6.54
CA SER A 23 4.77 -14.13 5.83
C SER A 23 4.72 -13.89 4.32
N ARG A 24 3.78 -13.07 3.85
CA ARG A 24 3.71 -12.65 2.44
C ARG A 24 4.93 -11.85 2.03
N ALA A 25 5.38 -10.91 2.87
CA ALA A 25 6.56 -10.12 2.58
C ALA A 25 7.85 -10.94 2.48
N GLN A 26 7.93 -12.12 3.09
CA GLN A 26 9.09 -13.02 3.04
C GLN A 26 8.92 -14.16 2.02
N HIS A 27 7.80 -14.22 1.30
CA HIS A 27 7.58 -15.25 0.29
C HIS A 27 8.69 -15.21 -0.77
N PRO A 28 9.34 -16.35 -1.08
CA PRO A 28 10.52 -16.37 -1.96
C PRO A 28 10.21 -15.86 -3.37
N ASP A 29 9.03 -16.17 -3.90
CA ASP A 29 8.70 -15.89 -5.31
C ASP A 29 7.90 -14.60 -5.52
N THR A 30 7.16 -14.15 -4.51
CA THR A 30 6.18 -13.05 -4.64
C THR A 30 6.31 -11.98 -3.55
N GLY A 31 7.26 -12.16 -2.61
CA GLY A 31 7.47 -11.21 -1.53
C GLY A 31 7.97 -9.86 -2.02
N ALA A 32 8.65 -9.81 -3.17
CA ALA A 32 9.04 -8.55 -3.81
C ALA A 32 7.81 -7.75 -4.25
N ASP A 33 6.88 -8.38 -4.97
CA ASP A 33 5.65 -7.76 -5.46
C ASP A 33 4.75 -7.30 -4.31
N TYR A 34 4.58 -8.12 -3.27
CA TYR A 34 3.86 -7.74 -2.06
C TYR A 34 4.46 -6.50 -1.39
N ARG A 35 5.79 -6.45 -1.22
CA ARG A 35 6.47 -5.30 -0.60
C ARG A 35 6.32 -4.03 -1.43
N MET A 36 6.37 -4.15 -2.76
CA MET A 36 6.13 -3.01 -3.67
C MET A 36 4.71 -2.48 -3.51
N GLY A 37 3.70 -3.35 -3.60
CA GLY A 37 2.31 -2.95 -3.38
C GLY A 37 2.12 -2.30 -2.01
N PHE A 38 2.70 -2.89 -0.96
CA PHE A 38 2.61 -2.33 0.40
C PHE A 38 3.16 -0.90 0.48
N LEU A 39 4.32 -0.63 -0.11
CA LEU A 39 4.89 0.71 -0.13
C LEU A 39 4.02 1.70 -0.91
N ASP A 40 3.50 1.30 -2.07
CA ASP A 40 2.58 2.14 -2.86
C ASP A 40 1.31 2.47 -2.07
N GLY A 41 0.72 1.48 -1.38
CA GLY A 41 -0.44 1.70 -0.51
C GLY A 41 -0.16 2.68 0.65
N ARG A 42 1.05 2.69 1.20
CA ARG A 42 1.47 3.69 2.20
C ARG A 42 1.57 5.11 1.60
N ILE A 43 2.11 5.22 0.39
CA ILE A 43 2.22 6.49 -0.33
C ILE A 43 0.83 7.03 -0.69
N GLU A 44 -0.10 6.14 -1.10
CA GLU A 44 -1.49 6.51 -1.40
C GLU A 44 -2.19 7.13 -0.18
N VAL A 45 -2.04 6.52 1.01
CA VAL A 45 -2.57 7.08 2.26
C VAL A 45 -1.91 8.41 2.62
N PHE A 46 -0.61 8.57 2.39
CA PHE A 46 0.07 9.85 2.61
C PHE A 46 -0.50 10.96 1.72
N ASN A 47 -0.67 10.67 0.43
CA ASN A 47 -1.27 11.62 -0.51
C ASN A 47 -2.72 11.95 -0.14
N LEU A 48 -3.51 10.96 0.29
CA LEU A 48 -4.85 11.18 0.81
C LEU A 48 -4.86 12.16 2.00
N LEU A 49 -3.98 11.95 2.98
CA LEU A 49 -3.87 12.84 4.14
C LEU A 49 -3.46 14.26 3.73
N ALA A 50 -2.52 14.39 2.80
CA ALA A 50 -2.12 15.70 2.27
C ALA A 50 -3.29 16.42 1.59
N THR A 51 -4.12 15.69 0.83
CA THR A 51 -5.33 16.25 0.21
C THR A 51 -6.39 16.63 1.24
N VAL A 52 -6.67 15.79 2.23
CA VAL A 52 -7.61 16.09 3.32
C VAL A 52 -7.18 17.35 4.05
N ARG A 53 -5.87 17.50 4.33
CA ARG A 53 -5.32 18.69 4.98
C ARG A 53 -5.59 19.96 4.17
N LYS A 54 -5.35 19.93 2.85
CA LYS A 54 -5.66 21.08 1.98
C LYS A 54 -7.14 21.45 2.03
N ILE A 55 -8.03 20.48 1.96
CA ILE A 55 -9.49 20.72 2.01
C ILE A 55 -9.89 21.40 3.32
N VAL A 56 -9.30 20.98 4.45
CA VAL A 56 -9.58 21.60 5.75
C VAL A 56 -8.99 23.01 5.84
N GLU A 57 -7.75 23.22 5.37
CA GLU A 57 -7.07 24.52 5.38
C GLU A 57 -7.66 25.54 4.38
N GLU A 58 -8.27 25.08 3.28
CA GLU A 58 -8.97 25.93 2.29
C GLU A 58 -10.43 26.24 2.68
N ALA A 59 -10.98 25.56 3.71
CA ALA A 59 -12.33 25.78 4.22
C ALA A 59 -12.41 26.87 5.30
N ASP A 60 -11.27 27.41 5.74
CA ASP A 60 -11.12 28.58 6.62
C ASP A 60 -10.91 29.88 5.81
#